data_AF-A0A1Y1KDT4-F1
#
_entry.id   AF-A0A1Y1KDT4-F1
#
_cell.length_a   1.000
_cell.length_b   1.000
_cell.length_c   1.000
_cell.angle_alpha   90.00
_cell.angle_beta   90.00
_cell.angle_gamma   90.00
#
_symmetry.space_group_name_H-M   'P 1'
#
loop_
_entity.id
_entity.type
_entity.pdbx_description
1 polymer ?
#
loop_
_entity_poly.entity_id
_entity_poly.type
_entity_poly.pdbx_seq_one_letter_code
_entity_poly.pdbx_strand_id
1 'polypeptide(L)'
;MKLYYTVISAALLFVICNLPQVSKCMTQGDLISQWADKLGEQLWNLGTVVTKRLDIENSYAFVNPETKDPEKIINDIVKNVSAMMMKKRKAVVCILKKAEMAAAEFELNDTDRNYTYYRSNPPIKDDQNDDDEDHSDPDIDMYRRMDLDNDTHFFNIPVNTAHSSVHVPTNIYHRHDEAETAIKWSSVLDEVFIQNYRADPALTWQYFGSSSGIMRHYPE
;
A
#
# COMPACT_ATOMS: atom_id res chain seq x y z
N MET A 1 64.93 40.39 -69.31
CA MET A 1 63.52 40.32 -68.86
C MET A 1 63.22 39.18 -67.89
N LYS A 2 63.69 37.93 -68.10
CA LYS A 2 63.37 36.80 -67.20
C LYS A 2 63.89 36.94 -65.75
N LEU A 3 65.10 37.48 -65.54
CA LEU A 3 65.64 37.67 -64.18
C LEU A 3 64.88 38.73 -63.34
N TYR A 4 64.30 39.73 -63.98
CA TYR A 4 63.58 40.80 -63.28
C TYR A 4 62.26 40.31 -62.69
N TYR A 5 61.54 39.45 -63.44
CA TYR A 5 60.31 38.82 -62.98
C TYR A 5 60.54 37.84 -61.82
N THR A 6 61.65 37.09 -61.83
CA THR A 6 61.97 36.16 -60.75
C THR A 6 62.32 36.87 -59.44
N VAL A 7 63.03 38.00 -59.51
CA VAL A 7 63.38 38.78 -58.32
C VAL A 7 62.14 39.46 -57.73
N ILE A 8 61.25 40.02 -58.56
CA ILE A 8 60.00 40.63 -58.08
C ILE A 8 59.06 39.57 -57.51
N SER A 9 58.94 38.41 -58.15
CA SER A 9 58.13 37.29 -57.63
C SER A 9 58.64 36.79 -56.29
N ALA A 10 59.97 36.67 -56.12
CA ALA A 10 60.58 36.26 -54.86
C ALA A 10 60.38 37.32 -53.76
N ALA A 11 60.49 38.61 -54.10
CA ALA A 11 60.26 39.71 -53.16
C ALA A 11 58.78 39.78 -52.72
N LEU A 12 57.83 39.57 -53.63
CA LEU A 12 56.40 39.52 -53.31
C LEU A 12 56.05 38.34 -52.42
N LEU A 13 56.62 37.15 -52.70
CA LEU A 13 56.47 35.97 -51.84
C LEU A 13 57.05 36.22 -50.44
N PHE A 14 58.20 36.90 -50.35
CA PHE A 14 58.82 37.22 -49.08
C PHE A 14 57.98 38.21 -48.26
N VAL A 15 57.34 39.19 -48.90
CA VAL A 15 56.43 40.14 -48.22
C VAL A 15 55.14 39.46 -47.77
N ILE A 16 54.57 38.55 -48.58
CA ILE A 16 53.35 37.80 -48.22
C ILE A 16 53.62 36.84 -47.05
N CYS A 17 54.77 36.19 -47.01
CA CYS A 17 55.13 35.26 -45.92
C CYS A 17 55.45 35.96 -44.59
N ASN A 18 55.85 37.24 -44.62
CA ASN A 18 56.21 37.98 -43.41
C ASN A 18 55.11 38.95 -42.93
N LEU A 19 53.90 38.88 -43.49
CA LEU A 19 52.75 39.54 -42.89
C LEU A 19 52.49 38.89 -41.51
N PRO A 20 52.44 39.67 -40.41
CA PRO A 20 52.17 39.10 -39.09
C PRO A 20 50.81 38.41 -39.13
N GLN A 21 50.79 37.10 -38.86
CA GLN A 21 49.54 36.36 -38.73
C GLN A 21 48.70 37.01 -37.63
N VAL A 22 47.53 37.50 -38.01
CA VAL A 22 46.52 37.99 -37.07
C VAL A 22 46.29 36.89 -36.04
N SER A 23 46.63 37.16 -34.78
CA SER A 23 46.33 36.23 -33.68
C SER A 23 44.83 35.98 -33.68
N LYS A 24 44.43 34.71 -33.78
CA LYS A 24 43.03 34.28 -33.74
C LYS A 24 42.41 34.83 -32.44
N CYS A 25 41.54 35.82 -32.56
CA CYS A 25 40.80 36.35 -31.42
C CYS A 25 39.86 35.24 -30.93
N MET A 26 40.10 34.76 -29.71
CA MET A 26 39.32 33.68 -29.09
C MET A 26 37.87 34.14 -28.99
N THR A 27 36.94 33.35 -29.53
CA THR A 27 35.53 33.76 -29.53
C THR A 27 34.97 33.65 -28.10
N GLN A 28 33.93 34.42 -27.78
CA GLN A 28 33.28 34.33 -26.48
C GLN A 28 32.79 32.90 -26.17
N GLY A 29 32.39 32.14 -27.19
CA GLY A 29 32.00 30.73 -27.05
C GLY A 29 33.15 29.83 -26.61
N ASP A 30 34.35 30.03 -27.17
CA ASP A 30 35.54 29.27 -26.78
C ASP A 30 35.94 29.53 -25.33
N LEU A 31 35.82 30.79 -24.88
CA LEU A 31 36.09 31.18 -23.49
C LEU A 31 35.09 30.56 -22.52
N ILE A 32 33.79 30.59 -22.85
CA ILE A 32 32.73 29.98 -22.03
C ILE A 32 32.94 28.46 -21.94
N SER A 33 33.34 27.82 -23.04
CA SER A 33 33.67 26.39 -23.02
C SER A 33 34.82 26.08 -22.06
N GLN A 34 35.92 26.85 -22.12
CA GLN A 34 37.04 26.64 -21.19
C GLN A 34 36.65 26.84 -19.72
N TRP A 35 35.75 27.79 -19.44
CA TRP A 35 35.24 28.01 -18.07
C TRP A 35 34.36 26.87 -17.61
N ALA A 36 33.49 26.37 -18.49
CA ALA A 36 32.64 25.22 -18.22
C ALA A 36 33.48 23.95 -17.99
N ASP A 37 34.53 23.73 -18.78
CA ASP A 37 35.44 22.60 -18.62
C ASP A 37 36.19 22.67 -17.29
N LYS A 38 36.74 23.85 -16.96
CA LYS A 38 37.48 24.05 -15.71
C LYS A 38 36.59 23.91 -14.48
N LEU A 39 35.37 24.45 -14.53
CA LEU A 39 34.41 24.33 -13.45
C LEU A 39 33.91 22.88 -13.31
N GLY A 40 33.67 22.20 -14.44
CA GLY A 40 33.31 20.78 -14.47
C GLY A 40 34.37 19.89 -13.85
N GLU A 41 35.65 20.12 -14.17
CA GLU A 41 36.78 19.41 -13.59
C GLU A 41 36.88 19.65 -12.06
N GLN A 42 36.73 20.90 -11.62
CA GLN A 42 36.75 21.23 -10.20
C GLN A 42 35.58 20.59 -9.45
N LEU A 43 34.38 20.61 -10.02
CA LEU A 43 33.21 20.01 -9.41
C LEU A 43 33.32 18.48 -9.38
N TRP A 44 33.88 17.86 -10.43
CA TRP A 44 34.17 16.43 -10.46
C TRP A 44 35.16 16.03 -9.36
N ASN A 45 36.27 16.77 -9.23
CA ASN A 45 37.29 16.52 -8.21
C ASN A 45 36.76 16.75 -6.78
N LEU A 46 35.94 17.78 -6.59
CA LEU A 46 35.26 17.99 -5.31
C LEU A 46 34.30 16.83 -5.02
N GLY A 47 33.52 16.42 -6.01
CA GLY A 47 32.58 15.32 -5.92
C GLY A 47 33.27 14.02 -5.52
N THR A 48 34.38 13.65 -6.17
CA THR A 48 35.11 12.42 -5.85
C THR A 48 35.71 12.43 -4.44
N VAL A 49 36.24 13.57 -3.99
CA VAL A 49 36.82 13.73 -2.64
C VAL A 49 35.74 13.70 -1.56
N VAL A 50 34.63 14.41 -1.76
CA VAL A 50 33.54 14.50 -0.77
C VAL A 50 32.74 13.21 -0.68
N THR A 51 32.41 12.61 -1.83
CA THR A 51 31.62 11.35 -1.86
C THR A 51 32.44 10.13 -1.50
N LYS A 52 33.79 10.20 -1.59
CA LYS A 52 34.70 9.08 -1.37
C LYS A 52 34.31 7.82 -2.14
N ARG A 53 33.81 7.99 -3.36
CA ARG A 53 33.32 6.89 -4.21
C ARG A 53 34.31 5.72 -4.30
N LEU A 54 35.60 6.01 -4.47
CA LEU A 54 36.64 4.99 -4.59
C LEU A 54 36.82 4.18 -3.31
N ASP A 55 36.69 4.81 -2.14
CA ASP A 55 36.76 4.12 -0.86
C ASP A 55 35.58 3.16 -0.70
N ILE A 56 34.38 3.60 -1.12
CA ILE A 56 33.16 2.77 -1.11
C ILE A 56 33.31 1.60 -2.10
N GLU A 57 33.80 1.84 -3.31
CA GLU A 57 34.01 0.80 -4.32
C GLU A 57 35.02 -0.25 -3.84
N ASN A 58 36.13 0.18 -3.23
CA ASN A 58 37.10 -0.70 -2.60
C ASN A 58 36.51 -1.46 -1.40
N SER A 59 35.55 -0.87 -0.69
CA SER A 59 34.84 -1.55 0.40
C SER A 59 33.92 -2.67 -0.07
N TYR A 60 33.55 -2.72 -1.35
CA TYR A 60 32.77 -3.84 -1.90
C TYR A 60 33.64 -4.96 -2.49
N ALA A 61 34.95 -4.76 -2.64
CA ALA A 61 35.86 -5.74 -3.24
C ALA A 61 35.97 -7.05 -2.44
N PHE A 62 35.69 -7.01 -1.13
CA PHE A 62 35.69 -8.16 -0.23
C PHE A 62 34.31 -8.78 0.00
N VAL A 63 33.28 -8.28 -0.68
CA VAL A 63 31.92 -8.84 -0.60
C VAL A 63 31.73 -9.84 -1.73
N ASN A 64 31.28 -11.04 -1.40
CA ASN A 64 30.93 -12.04 -2.41
C ASN A 64 29.59 -11.68 -3.06
N PRO A 65 29.53 -11.45 -4.37
CA PRO A 65 28.26 -11.21 -5.05
C PRO A 65 27.44 -12.49 -5.11
N GLU A 66 26.20 -12.43 -4.63
CA GLU A 66 25.22 -13.49 -4.82
C GLU A 66 24.46 -13.28 -6.13
N THR A 67 24.58 -14.22 -7.07
CA THR A 67 23.76 -14.24 -8.27
C THR A 67 22.39 -14.80 -7.93
N LYS A 68 21.33 -14.00 -8.12
CA LYS A 68 19.96 -14.45 -7.95
C LYS A 68 19.37 -14.90 -9.28
N ASP A 69 18.92 -16.14 -9.33
CA ASP A 69 18.19 -16.67 -10.48
C ASP A 69 16.76 -16.09 -10.52
N PRO A 70 16.40 -15.34 -11.57
CA PRO A 70 15.08 -14.73 -11.69
C PRO A 70 13.96 -15.77 -11.78
N GLU A 71 14.19 -16.93 -12.43
CA GLU A 71 13.16 -17.96 -12.57
C GLU A 71 12.85 -18.61 -11.23
N LYS A 72 13.89 -18.89 -10.44
CA LYS A 72 13.72 -19.39 -9.07
C LYS A 72 12.93 -18.42 -8.19
N ILE A 73 13.23 -17.11 -8.24
CA ILE A 73 12.48 -16.10 -7.47
C ILE A 73 11.02 -16.10 -7.87
N ILE A 74 10.72 -16.10 -9.18
CA ILE A 74 9.34 -16.11 -9.67
C ILE A 74 8.62 -17.38 -9.21
N ASN A 75 9.25 -18.53 -9.31
CA ASN A 75 8.68 -19.80 -8.87
C ASN A 75 8.39 -19.81 -7.36
N ASP A 76 9.30 -19.26 -6.55
CA ASP A 76 9.10 -19.11 -5.10
C ASP A 76 7.94 -18.15 -4.77
N ILE A 77 7.83 -17.03 -5.50
CA ILE A 77 6.69 -16.10 -5.36
C ILE A 77 5.38 -16.79 -5.72
N VAL A 78 5.32 -17.45 -6.88
CA VAL A 78 4.11 -18.17 -7.33
C VAL A 78 3.70 -19.24 -6.33
N LYS A 79 4.67 -19.99 -5.79
CA LYS A 79 4.43 -20.99 -4.75
C LYS A 79 3.87 -20.37 -3.47
N ASN A 80 4.43 -19.25 -3.00
CA ASN A 80 3.98 -18.60 -1.78
C ASN A 80 2.59 -17.96 -1.95
N VAL A 81 2.37 -17.27 -3.07
CA VAL A 81 1.07 -16.65 -3.39
C VAL A 81 -0.01 -17.72 -3.57
N SER A 82 0.29 -18.83 -4.25
CA SER A 82 -0.67 -19.93 -4.42
C SER A 82 -1.06 -20.55 -3.08
N ALA A 83 -0.09 -20.81 -2.19
CA ALA A 83 -0.36 -21.32 -0.84
C ALA A 83 -1.20 -20.34 -0.01
N MET A 84 -0.91 -19.05 -0.05
CA MET A 84 -1.70 -18.00 0.61
C MET A 84 -3.14 -17.98 0.07
N MET A 85 -3.32 -18.00 -1.25
CA MET A 85 -4.64 -17.99 -1.87
C MET A 85 -5.45 -19.26 -1.54
N MET A 86 -4.79 -20.42 -1.43
CA MET A 86 -5.45 -21.65 -1.00
C MET A 86 -5.95 -21.57 0.44
N LYS A 87 -5.18 -20.95 1.35
CA LYS A 87 -5.63 -20.69 2.74
C LYS A 87 -6.85 -19.77 2.77
N LYS A 88 -6.80 -18.64 2.04
CA LYS A 88 -7.93 -17.71 1.92
C LYS A 88 -9.18 -18.39 1.37
N ARG A 89 -9.03 -19.20 0.32
CA ARG A 89 -10.13 -20.02 -0.23
C ARG A 89 -10.70 -20.97 0.81
N LYS A 90 -9.85 -21.66 1.57
CA LYS A 90 -10.29 -22.60 2.61
C LYS A 90 -11.12 -21.88 3.69
N ALA A 91 -10.68 -20.71 4.14
CA ALA A 91 -11.43 -19.90 5.12
C ALA A 91 -12.84 -19.54 4.61
N VAL A 92 -12.94 -19.08 3.36
CA VAL A 92 -14.23 -18.77 2.70
C VAL A 92 -15.13 -20.00 2.59
N VAL A 93 -14.58 -21.15 2.19
CA VAL A 93 -15.35 -22.40 2.10
C VAL A 93 -15.85 -22.86 3.47
N CYS A 94 -15.06 -22.67 4.54
CA CYS A 94 -15.50 -22.97 5.91
C CYS A 94 -16.68 -22.09 6.33
N ILE A 95 -16.62 -20.77 6.06
CA ILE A 95 -17.72 -19.84 6.33
C ILE A 95 -18.96 -20.26 5.53
N LEU A 96 -18.80 -20.52 4.22
CA LEU A 96 -19.89 -20.92 3.33
C LEU A 96 -20.62 -22.17 3.85
N LYS A 97 -19.88 -23.25 4.13
CA LYS A 97 -20.47 -24.51 4.61
C LYS A 97 -21.19 -24.32 5.93
N LYS A 98 -20.60 -23.57 6.86
CA LYS A 98 -21.24 -23.30 8.14
C LYS A 98 -22.50 -22.46 7.96
N ALA A 99 -22.47 -21.49 7.06
CA ALA A 99 -23.61 -20.65 6.76
C ALA A 99 -24.76 -21.45 6.13
N GLU A 100 -24.47 -22.31 5.16
CA GLU A 100 -25.47 -23.19 4.53
C GLU A 100 -26.12 -24.13 5.56
N MET A 101 -25.32 -24.77 6.42
CA MET A 101 -25.83 -25.64 7.48
C MET A 101 -26.68 -24.86 8.50
N ALA A 102 -26.16 -23.75 9.01
CA ALA A 102 -26.84 -22.95 10.01
C ALA A 102 -28.15 -22.36 9.47
N ALA A 103 -28.17 -21.87 8.23
CA ALA A 103 -29.38 -21.34 7.61
C ALA A 103 -30.43 -22.44 7.35
N ALA A 104 -30.01 -23.66 7.01
CA ALA A 104 -30.92 -24.79 6.77
C ALA A 104 -31.50 -25.39 8.06
N GLU A 105 -30.72 -25.40 9.14
CA GLU A 105 -31.15 -25.94 10.45
C GLU A 105 -31.95 -24.93 11.29
N PHE A 106 -31.94 -23.65 10.92
CA PHE A 106 -32.56 -22.61 11.72
C PHE A 106 -34.08 -22.59 11.59
N GLU A 107 -34.76 -22.82 12.72
CA GLU A 107 -36.21 -22.64 12.84
C GLU A 107 -36.51 -21.35 13.58
N LEU A 108 -37.35 -20.50 12.98
CA LEU A 108 -37.79 -19.25 13.60
C LEU A 108 -38.83 -19.54 14.69
N ASN A 109 -38.45 -19.28 15.93
CA ASN A 109 -39.40 -19.22 17.03
C ASN A 109 -40.05 -17.82 17.05
N ASP A 110 -41.27 -17.72 16.54
CA ASP A 110 -42.04 -16.48 16.45
C ASP A 110 -42.33 -15.81 17.82
N THR A 111 -42.20 -16.59 18.90
CA THR A 111 -42.46 -16.16 20.28
C THR A 111 -41.30 -15.46 20.96
N ASP A 112 -40.06 -15.65 20.50
CA ASP A 112 -38.86 -15.09 21.11
C ASP A 112 -38.23 -14.03 20.20
N ARG A 113 -38.81 -12.83 20.21
CA ARG A 113 -38.31 -11.67 19.45
C ARG A 113 -37.25 -10.87 20.20
N ASN A 114 -36.85 -11.31 21.40
CA ASN A 114 -35.83 -10.63 22.19
C ASN A 114 -34.44 -11.20 21.84
N TYR A 115 -33.70 -10.49 21.00
CA TYR A 115 -32.34 -10.87 20.64
C TYR A 115 -31.38 -9.70 20.84
N THR A 116 -30.11 -10.00 21.03
CA THR A 116 -29.08 -8.97 21.20
C THR A 116 -27.90 -9.26 20.28
N TYR A 117 -27.31 -8.20 19.72
CA TYR A 117 -26.14 -8.32 18.84
C TYR A 117 -25.24 -7.11 18.95
N TYR A 118 -24.03 -7.25 18.43
CA TYR A 118 -23.05 -6.16 18.37
C TYR A 118 -23.24 -5.37 17.08
N ARG A 119 -23.53 -4.07 17.19
CA ARG A 119 -23.81 -3.19 16.05
C ARG A 119 -22.54 -2.47 15.62
N SER A 120 -22.22 -2.48 14.33
CA SER A 120 -20.98 -1.85 13.81
C SER A 120 -21.01 -0.32 13.77
N ASN A 121 -22.19 0.27 13.80
CA ASN A 121 -22.38 1.71 13.91
C ASN A 121 -23.23 1.98 15.15
N PRO A 122 -22.64 2.08 16.36
CA PRO A 122 -23.39 2.54 17.51
C PRO A 122 -23.97 3.93 17.21
N PRO A 123 -25.17 4.28 17.71
CA PRO A 123 -25.57 5.67 17.75
C PRO A 123 -24.48 6.44 18.48
N ILE A 124 -24.06 7.57 17.91
CA ILE A 124 -23.10 8.50 18.52
C ILE A 124 -23.69 8.85 19.90
N LYS A 125 -23.18 8.24 20.96
CA LYS A 125 -23.26 8.87 22.27
C LYS A 125 -22.11 9.84 22.27
N ASP A 126 -22.41 11.05 21.84
CA ASP A 126 -21.58 12.17 22.21
C ASP A 126 -21.48 12.19 23.73
N ASP A 127 -20.32 12.67 24.12
CA ASP A 127 -19.81 12.97 25.44
C ASP A 127 -20.84 13.13 26.57
N GLN A 128 -20.41 12.83 27.79
CA GLN A 128 -21.20 12.89 29.03
C GLN A 128 -21.65 14.33 29.44
N ASN A 129 -22.02 15.20 28.51
CA ASN A 129 -22.26 16.63 28.76
C ASN A 129 -23.45 17.27 28.04
N ASP A 130 -24.34 16.53 27.37
CA ASP A 130 -25.54 17.15 26.79
C ASP A 130 -26.80 16.75 27.56
N ASP A 131 -27.26 17.69 28.39
CA ASP A 131 -28.58 17.75 29.04
C ASP A 131 -29.72 18.01 28.01
N ASP A 132 -29.62 17.48 26.80
CA ASP A 132 -30.56 17.72 25.71
C ASP A 132 -31.34 16.44 25.32
N GLU A 133 -32.62 16.46 25.69
CA GLU A 133 -33.77 15.73 25.15
C GLU A 133 -33.55 14.37 24.43
N ASP A 134 -33.92 13.30 25.14
CA ASP A 134 -34.75 12.16 24.69
C ASP A 134 -34.68 11.75 23.20
N HIS A 135 -33.47 11.52 22.70
CA HIS A 135 -33.20 10.84 21.43
C HIS A 135 -32.50 9.49 21.66
N SER A 136 -32.81 8.81 22.77
CA SER A 136 -32.39 7.42 22.93
C SER A 136 -33.14 6.54 21.95
N ASP A 137 -32.41 5.89 21.05
CA ASP A 137 -32.93 4.80 20.21
C ASP A 137 -33.73 3.83 21.11
N PRO A 138 -35.05 3.63 20.86
CA PRO A 138 -35.87 2.76 21.70
C PRO A 138 -35.36 1.30 21.73
N ASP A 139 -34.47 0.95 20.79
CA ASP A 139 -33.85 -0.36 20.66
C ASP A 139 -32.44 -0.43 21.28
N ILE A 140 -32.04 0.54 22.10
CA ILE A 140 -30.69 0.61 22.67
C ILE A 140 -30.30 -0.60 23.51
N ASP A 141 -31.26 -1.21 24.20
CA ASP A 141 -31.05 -2.42 25.02
C ASP A 141 -30.76 -3.67 24.18
N MET A 142 -31.05 -3.61 22.88
CA MET A 142 -30.76 -4.69 21.93
C MET A 142 -29.27 -4.73 21.55
N TYR A 143 -28.56 -3.60 21.66
CA TYR A 143 -27.17 -3.48 21.24
C TYR A 143 -26.20 -3.84 22.37
N ARG A 144 -25.35 -4.83 22.11
CA ARG A 144 -24.26 -5.19 23.01
C ARG A 144 -23.08 -4.22 22.83
N ARG A 145 -22.41 -3.90 23.94
CA ARG A 145 -21.16 -3.14 23.92
C ARG A 145 -19.96 -4.09 23.81
N MET A 146 -18.95 -3.66 23.06
CA MET A 146 -17.64 -4.31 22.97
C MET A 146 -16.57 -3.34 23.43
N ASP A 147 -15.55 -3.90 24.06
CA ASP A 147 -14.27 -3.21 24.24
C ASP A 147 -13.43 -3.46 22.98
N LEU A 148 -12.81 -2.40 22.46
CA LEU A 148 -11.96 -2.45 21.27
C LEU A 148 -10.51 -2.21 21.67
N ASP A 149 -9.60 -3.02 21.14
CA ASP A 149 -8.17 -2.93 21.41
C ASP A 149 -7.42 -2.60 20.12
N ASN A 150 -6.42 -1.72 20.20
CA ASN A 150 -5.60 -1.37 19.04
C ASN A 150 -4.72 -2.56 18.63
N ASP A 151 -4.82 -2.96 17.37
CA ASP A 151 -4.02 -4.08 16.82
C ASP A 151 -3.15 -3.62 15.64
N THR A 152 -1.85 -3.89 15.73
CA THR A 152 -0.86 -3.60 14.67
C THR A 152 -1.15 -4.31 13.34
N HIS A 153 -1.76 -5.49 13.38
CA HIS A 153 -2.17 -6.25 12.20
C HIS A 153 -3.31 -5.55 11.44
N PHE A 154 -4.14 -4.80 12.17
CA PHE A 154 -5.25 -4.02 11.63
C PHE A 154 -4.89 -2.53 11.50
N PHE A 155 -3.64 -2.22 11.17
CA PHE A 155 -3.17 -0.83 10.96
C PHE A 155 -3.36 0.06 12.19
N ASN A 156 -3.27 -0.51 13.40
CA ASN A 156 -3.49 0.18 14.66
C ASN A 156 -4.93 0.73 14.83
N ILE A 157 -5.89 0.17 14.07
CA ILE A 157 -7.32 0.44 14.25
C ILE A 157 -7.78 -0.37 15.48
N PRO A 158 -8.60 0.23 16.37
CA PRO A 158 -9.19 -0.48 17.49
C PRO A 158 -10.17 -1.54 16.98
N VAL A 159 -9.92 -2.80 17.32
CA VAL A 159 -10.73 -3.95 16.90
C VAL A 159 -10.94 -4.94 18.05
N ASN A 160 -11.93 -5.82 17.91
CA ASN A 160 -12.32 -6.88 18.82
C ASN A 160 -12.21 -8.22 18.11
N THR A 161 -11.32 -9.07 18.61
CA THR A 161 -11.07 -10.42 18.07
C THR A 161 -11.85 -11.51 18.82
N ALA A 162 -12.76 -11.14 19.73
CA ALA A 162 -13.60 -12.07 20.47
C ALA A 162 -14.96 -12.29 19.82
N HIS A 163 -15.49 -11.29 19.12
CA HIS A 163 -16.86 -11.29 18.60
C HIS A 163 -16.94 -10.61 17.24
N SER A 164 -17.95 -10.97 16.46
CA SER A 164 -18.27 -10.28 15.20
C SER A 164 -19.38 -9.24 15.42
N SER A 165 -19.45 -8.26 14.53
CA SER A 165 -20.50 -7.26 14.52
C SER A 165 -21.42 -7.40 13.32
N VAL A 166 -22.58 -6.76 13.40
CA VAL A 166 -23.54 -6.67 12.31
C VAL A 166 -23.79 -5.21 11.95
N HIS A 167 -23.61 -4.94 10.66
CA HIS A 167 -24.02 -3.74 10.00
C HIS A 167 -25.42 -3.93 9.40
N VAL A 168 -26.36 -3.10 9.84
CA VAL A 168 -27.71 -3.00 9.27
C VAL A 168 -27.83 -1.63 8.60
N PRO A 169 -28.01 -1.58 7.27
CA PRO A 169 -28.23 -0.33 6.54
C PRO A 169 -29.44 0.46 7.05
N THR A 170 -29.42 1.78 6.88
CA THR A 170 -30.47 2.69 7.38
C THR A 170 -31.84 2.47 6.76
N ASN A 171 -31.91 1.89 5.57
CA ASN A 171 -33.16 1.57 4.87
C ASN A 171 -33.76 0.21 5.27
N ILE A 172 -33.08 -0.58 6.09
CA ILE A 172 -33.53 -1.90 6.55
C ILE A 172 -33.91 -1.81 8.02
N TYR A 173 -35.14 -2.19 8.35
CA TYR A 173 -35.57 -2.29 9.72
C TYR A 173 -35.07 -3.59 10.35
N HIS A 174 -34.27 -3.50 11.41
CA HIS A 174 -33.61 -4.66 12.01
C HIS A 174 -34.60 -5.66 12.67
N ARG A 175 -35.80 -5.22 13.07
CA ARG A 175 -36.86 -6.12 13.57
C ARG A 175 -37.78 -6.64 12.46
N HIS A 176 -37.45 -6.40 11.19
CA HIS A 176 -38.14 -7.08 10.09
C HIS A 176 -37.78 -8.56 10.11
N ASP A 177 -38.76 -9.44 9.93
CA ASP A 177 -38.60 -10.89 10.12
C ASP A 177 -37.37 -11.44 9.38
N GLU A 178 -37.15 -11.05 8.11
CA GLU A 178 -35.98 -11.49 7.33
C GLU A 178 -34.63 -11.03 7.90
N ALA A 179 -34.56 -9.79 8.39
CA ALA A 179 -33.33 -9.22 8.94
C ALA A 179 -33.03 -9.81 10.33
N GLU A 180 -34.05 -9.92 11.18
CA GLU A 180 -33.95 -10.55 12.50
C GLU A 180 -33.51 -12.01 12.38
N THR A 181 -34.13 -12.76 11.46
CA THR A 181 -33.75 -14.14 11.13
C THR A 181 -32.28 -14.22 10.79
N ALA A 182 -31.84 -13.39 9.84
CA ALA A 182 -30.46 -13.36 9.38
C ALA A 182 -29.47 -13.01 10.48
N ILE A 183 -29.79 -12.03 11.34
CA ILE A 183 -28.94 -11.63 12.47
C ILE A 183 -28.80 -12.78 13.47
N LYS A 184 -29.91 -13.45 13.81
CA LYS A 184 -29.95 -14.54 14.79
C LYS A 184 -29.14 -15.75 14.34
N TRP A 185 -29.44 -16.34 13.19
CA TRP A 185 -28.76 -17.57 12.78
C TRP A 185 -27.29 -17.32 12.40
N SER A 186 -26.97 -16.13 11.87
CA SER A 186 -25.58 -15.80 11.49
C SER A 186 -24.65 -15.64 12.68
N SER A 187 -25.15 -15.55 13.91
CA SER A 187 -24.34 -15.53 15.14
C SER A 187 -23.44 -16.76 15.29
N VAL A 188 -23.84 -17.90 14.71
CA VAL A 188 -23.08 -19.15 14.73
C VAL A 188 -21.80 -19.04 13.87
N LEU A 189 -21.70 -18.05 12.98
CA LEU A 189 -20.52 -17.82 12.15
C LEU A 189 -19.33 -17.26 12.94
N ASP A 190 -19.55 -16.67 14.11
CA ASP A 190 -18.50 -16.10 14.98
C ASP A 190 -17.41 -17.13 15.27
N GLU A 191 -17.79 -18.36 15.61
CA GLU A 191 -16.85 -19.45 15.89
C GLU A 191 -15.97 -19.74 14.68
N VAL A 192 -16.53 -19.72 13.47
CA VAL A 192 -15.77 -19.99 12.24
C VAL A 192 -14.85 -18.82 11.89
N PHE A 193 -15.29 -17.59 12.09
CA PHE A 193 -14.43 -16.42 11.90
C PHE A 193 -13.21 -16.45 12.82
N ILE A 194 -13.43 -16.76 14.10
CA ILE A 194 -12.35 -16.91 15.10
C ILE A 194 -11.44 -18.07 14.74
N GLN A 195 -11.99 -19.22 14.35
CA GLN A 195 -11.19 -20.39 13.94
C GLN A 195 -10.33 -20.10 12.70
N ASN A 196 -10.88 -19.41 11.71
CA ASN A 196 -10.15 -18.99 10.52
C ASN A 196 -9.00 -18.05 10.89
N TYR A 197 -9.25 -17.06 11.75
CA TYR A 197 -8.23 -16.12 12.21
C TYR A 197 -7.12 -16.81 13.02
N ARG A 198 -7.48 -17.77 13.89
CA ARG A 198 -6.50 -18.60 14.62
C ARG A 198 -5.66 -19.47 13.68
N ALA A 199 -6.25 -19.95 12.59
CA ALA A 199 -5.55 -20.77 11.59
C ALA A 199 -4.64 -19.96 10.67
N ASP A 200 -5.00 -18.71 10.38
CA ASP A 200 -4.22 -17.77 9.58
C ASP A 200 -4.31 -16.35 10.16
N PRO A 201 -3.41 -15.96 11.08
CA PRO A 201 -3.40 -14.64 11.70
C PRO A 201 -3.15 -13.49 10.72
N ALA A 202 -2.73 -13.78 9.48
CA ALA A 202 -2.57 -12.78 8.43
C ALA A 202 -3.90 -12.40 7.74
N LEU A 203 -5.01 -13.04 8.11
CA LEU A 203 -6.34 -12.64 7.65
C LEU A 203 -6.74 -11.30 8.26
N THR A 204 -7.19 -10.38 7.42
CA THR A 204 -7.73 -9.09 7.86
C THR A 204 -9.21 -9.23 8.19
N TRP A 205 -10.08 -8.89 7.25
CA TRP A 205 -11.52 -8.85 7.47
C TRP A 205 -12.22 -10.05 6.82
N GLN A 206 -13.19 -10.60 7.55
CA GLN A 206 -14.08 -11.66 7.09
C GLN A 206 -15.49 -11.11 7.06
N TYR A 207 -16.23 -11.42 6.00
CA TYR A 207 -17.57 -10.88 5.78
C TYR A 207 -18.56 -11.99 5.45
N PHE A 208 -19.78 -11.83 5.96
CA PHE A 208 -20.97 -12.54 5.53
C PHE A 208 -22.03 -11.51 5.15
N GLY A 209 -22.47 -11.52 3.89
CA GLY A 209 -23.59 -10.70 3.41
C GLY A 209 -24.84 -11.56 3.28
N SER A 210 -25.92 -11.16 3.94
CA SER A 210 -27.22 -11.81 3.78
C SER A 210 -27.99 -11.22 2.59
N SER A 211 -28.84 -12.03 1.96
CA SER A 211 -29.82 -11.55 0.98
C SER A 211 -30.84 -10.57 1.57
N SER A 212 -31.03 -10.57 2.90
CA SER A 212 -31.85 -9.58 3.63
C SER A 212 -31.23 -8.18 3.67
N GLY A 213 -29.97 -8.04 3.25
CA GLY A 213 -29.23 -6.77 3.22
C GLY A 213 -28.45 -6.44 4.49
N ILE A 214 -28.44 -7.32 5.50
CA ILE A 214 -27.52 -7.22 6.64
C ILE A 214 -26.15 -7.79 6.30
N MET A 215 -25.10 -7.21 6.90
CA MET A 215 -23.72 -7.68 6.76
C MET A 215 -23.14 -7.96 8.13
N ARG A 216 -22.62 -9.17 8.35
CA ARG A 216 -21.83 -9.52 9.53
C ARG A 216 -20.36 -9.50 9.19
N HIS A 217 -19.52 -8.93 10.04
CA HIS A 217 -18.08 -8.88 9.80
C HIS A 217 -17.24 -9.10 11.06
N TYR A 218 -16.03 -9.60 10.84
CA TYR A 218 -15.07 -9.92 11.89
C TYR A 218 -13.63 -9.57 11.44
N PRO A 219 -12.78 -9.04 12.33
CA PRO A 219 -13.15 -8.52 13.67
C PRO A 219 -14.06 -7.27 13.54
N GLU A 220 -14.49 -6.68 14.66
CA GLU A 220 -15.12 -5.35 14.72
C GLU A 220 -14.14 -4.36 15.32
#